data_AF-A0A0G3M8Y1-F1
#
_entry.id   AF-A0A0G3M8Y1-F1
#
_cell.length_a   1.000
_cell.length_b   1.000
_cell.length_c   1.000
_cell.angle_alpha   90.00
_cell.angle_beta   90.00
_cell.angle_gamma   90.00
#
_symmetry.space_group_name_H-M   'P 1'
#
loop_
_entity.id
_entity.type
_entity.pdbx_description
1 polymer ?
#
loop_
_entity_poly.entity_id
_entity_poly.type
_entity_poly.pdbx_seq_one_letter_code
_entity_poly.pdbx_strand_id
1 'polypeptide(L)'
;MKKYIDKALDYFKRHPLNEECYITSDGRVFHTAGAAQGFAGTLDDQTIESYNKKVLEKEGRSNDLISGSEAERTAKIKELESLELSSANYNLMKPLVKFFGIETADQKAETLIAALTEFKTTLNP
;
A
#
# COMPACT_ATOMS: atom_id res chain seq x y z
N MET A 1 -13.81 7.89 3.59
CA MET A 1 -12.46 7.31 3.80
C MET A 1 -12.52 6.47 5.06
N LYS A 2 -11.98 5.25 5.03
CA LYS A 2 -11.91 4.41 6.23
C LYS A 2 -10.84 4.98 7.17
N LYS A 3 -11.22 5.44 8.36
CA LYS A 3 -10.35 6.27 9.23
C LYS A 3 -9.38 5.43 10.07
N TYR A 4 -9.69 4.16 10.28
CA TYR A 4 -9.02 3.28 11.25
C TYR A 4 -8.35 2.06 10.61
N ILE A 5 -7.85 2.22 9.37
CA ILE A 5 -7.17 1.15 8.63
C ILE A 5 -5.99 0.58 9.43
N ASP A 6 -5.10 1.43 9.97
CA ASP A 6 -3.93 0.98 10.73
C ASP A 6 -4.29 0.16 11.97
N LYS A 7 -5.35 0.57 12.69
CA LYS A 7 -5.86 -0.16 13.87
C LYS A 7 -6.46 -1.50 13.47
N ALA A 8 -7.18 -1.57 12.35
CA ALA A 8 -7.69 -2.82 11.82
C ALA A 8 -6.55 -3.78 11.44
N LEU A 9 -5.52 -3.26 10.75
CA LEU A 9 -4.33 -4.05 10.38
C LEU A 9 -3.57 -4.57 11.61
N ASP A 10 -3.33 -3.73 12.61
CA ASP A 10 -2.71 -4.13 13.88
C ASP A 10 -3.52 -5.22 14.60
N TYR A 11 -4.85 -5.08 14.62
CA TYR A 11 -5.74 -6.10 15.18
C TYR A 11 -5.61 -7.44 14.44
N PHE A 12 -5.63 -7.45 13.10
CA PHE A 12 -5.49 -8.70 12.33
C PHE A 12 -4.11 -9.34 12.47
N LYS A 13 -3.06 -8.55 12.73
CA LYS A 13 -1.72 -9.07 13.07
C LYS A 13 -1.72 -9.81 14.41
N ARG A 14 -2.43 -9.29 15.41
CA ARG A 14 -2.55 -9.90 16.75
C ARG A 14 -3.55 -11.05 16.78
N HIS A 15 -4.56 -11.02 15.90
CA HIS A 15 -5.63 -12.01 15.82
C HIS A 15 -5.79 -12.55 14.39
N PRO A 16 -4.85 -13.39 13.90
CA PRO A 16 -4.80 -13.81 12.51
C PRO A 16 -5.99 -14.67 12.06
N LEU A 17 -6.67 -15.32 13.02
CA LEU A 17 -7.85 -16.17 12.78
C LEU A 17 -9.12 -15.37 12.51
N ASN A 18 -9.17 -14.09 12.87
CA ASN A 18 -10.34 -13.25 12.63
C ASN A 18 -10.30 -12.68 11.20
N GLU A 19 -11.42 -12.79 10.49
CA GLU A 19 -11.56 -12.25 9.13
C GLU A 19 -12.14 -10.84 9.12
N GLU A 20 -12.71 -10.39 10.24
CA GLU A 20 -13.36 -9.10 10.39
C GLU A 20 -13.09 -8.45 11.75
N CYS A 21 -13.18 -7.13 11.79
CA CYS A 21 -13.20 -6.35 13.02
C CYS A 21 -14.06 -5.10 12.85
N TYR A 22 -14.46 -4.54 13.99
CA TYR A 22 -15.39 -3.42 14.06
C TYR A 22 -14.76 -2.33 14.91
N ILE A 23 -14.69 -1.11 14.38
CA ILE A 23 -14.04 0.00 15.04
C ILE A 23 -15.04 1.14 15.22
N THR A 24 -15.23 1.58 16.46
CA THR A 24 -16.15 2.69 16.77
C THR A 24 -15.53 4.05 16.44
N SER A 25 -16.32 5.13 16.45
CA SER A 25 -15.83 6.49 16.17
C SER A 25 -14.72 6.97 17.10
N ASP A 26 -14.67 6.48 18.35
CA ASP A 26 -13.58 6.72 19.33
C ASP A 26 -12.31 5.88 19.05
N GLY A 27 -12.39 4.97 18.08
CA GLY A 27 -11.27 4.14 17.64
C GLY A 27 -11.02 2.89 18.50
N ARG A 28 -12.04 2.41 19.23
CA ARG A 28 -11.99 1.12 19.94
C ARG A 28 -12.31 -0.03 18.98
N VAL A 29 -11.54 -1.11 19.07
CA VAL A 29 -11.66 -2.28 18.17
C VAL A 29 -12.41 -3.41 18.87
N PHE A 30 -13.35 -4.03 18.16
CA PHE A 30 -14.19 -5.12 18.64
C PHE A 30 -14.12 -6.33 17.70
N HIS A 31 -14.22 -7.51 18.29
CA HIS A 31 -14.24 -8.79 17.59
C HIS A 31 -15.58 -9.06 16.88
N THR A 32 -16.68 -8.52 17.39
CA THR A 32 -18.04 -8.79 16.90
C THR A 32 -18.83 -7.50 16.73
N ALA A 33 -19.74 -7.50 15.75
CA ALA A 33 -20.63 -6.36 15.49
C ALA A 33 -21.48 -6.02 16.71
N GLY A 34 -22.04 -7.02 17.39
CA GLY A 34 -22.93 -6.81 18.54
C GLY A 34 -22.25 -6.07 19.70
N ALA A 35 -20.99 -6.40 20.00
CA ALA A 35 -20.23 -5.70 21.03
C ALA A 35 -19.92 -4.25 20.61
N ALA A 36 -19.57 -4.05 19.33
CA ALA A 36 -19.35 -2.71 18.79
C ALA A 36 -20.63 -1.86 18.80
N GLN A 37 -21.78 -2.44 18.47
CA GLN A 37 -23.10 -1.78 18.49
C GLN A 37 -23.53 -1.38 19.90
N GLY A 38 -23.38 -2.27 20.87
CA GLY A 38 -23.67 -1.96 22.27
C GLY A 38 -22.82 -0.80 22.79
N PHE A 39 -21.55 -0.74 22.38
CA PHE A 39 -20.66 0.36 22.77
C PHE A 39 -20.95 1.65 21.98
N ALA A 40 -21.15 1.55 20.67
CA ALA A 40 -21.41 2.71 19.81
C ALA A 40 -22.70 3.44 20.22
N GLY A 41 -23.71 2.73 20.72
CA GLY A 41 -24.93 3.35 21.27
C GLY A 41 -24.69 4.29 22.46
N THR A 42 -23.50 4.24 23.08
CA THR A 42 -23.08 5.18 24.14
C THR A 42 -22.30 6.40 23.61
N LEU A 43 -21.96 6.41 22.32
CA LEU A 43 -21.26 7.49 21.64
C LEU A 43 -22.27 8.38 20.92
N ASP A 44 -21.97 9.67 20.79
CA ASP A 44 -22.86 10.65 20.14
C ASP A 44 -23.07 10.31 18.65
N ASP A 45 -21.99 9.97 17.94
CA ASP A 45 -22.03 9.66 16.51
C ASP A 45 -22.58 8.26 16.19
N GLN A 46 -22.68 7.37 17.19
CA GLN A 46 -23.10 5.95 17.07
C GLN A 46 -22.49 5.19 15.88
N THR A 47 -21.31 5.62 15.43
CA THR A 47 -20.72 5.16 14.18
C THR A 47 -19.78 4.00 14.41
N ILE A 48 -19.88 2.99 13.53
CA ILE A 48 -19.03 1.81 13.50
C ILE A 48 -18.53 1.63 12.08
N GLU A 49 -17.21 1.52 11.94
CA GLU A 49 -16.56 1.13 10.71
C GLU A 49 -16.22 -0.36 10.77
N SER A 50 -16.71 -1.13 9.79
CA SER A 50 -16.38 -2.54 9.64
C SER A 50 -15.23 -2.73 8.67
N TYR A 51 -14.32 -3.61 9.05
CA TYR A 51 -13.11 -3.91 8.30
C TYR A 51 -13.04 -5.41 8.06
N ASN A 52 -12.84 -5.80 6.80
CA ASN A 52 -12.63 -7.19 6.43
C ASN A 52 -11.18 -7.38 6.00
N LYS A 53 -10.53 -8.41 6.54
CA LYS A 53 -9.13 -8.74 6.29
C LYS A 53 -8.86 -8.95 4.80
N LYS A 54 -9.70 -9.70 4.07
CA LYS A 54 -9.51 -9.95 2.63
C LYS A 54 -9.64 -8.67 1.80
N VAL A 55 -10.55 -7.78 2.19
CA VAL A 55 -10.73 -6.48 1.53
C VAL A 55 -9.54 -5.58 1.82
N LEU A 56 -9.07 -5.53 3.07
CA LEU A 56 -7.87 -4.79 3.47
C LEU A 56 -6.58 -5.34 2.86
N GLU A 57 -6.47 -6.64 2.65
CA GLU A 57 -5.34 -7.24 1.92
C GLU A 57 -5.43 -6.94 0.42
N LYS A 58 -6.64 -6.83 -0.14
CA LYS A 58 -6.85 -6.48 -1.56
C LYS A 58 -6.67 -4.97 -1.82
N GLU A 59 -7.16 -4.12 -0.93
CA GLU A 59 -6.89 -2.68 -0.89
C GLU A 59 -5.44 -2.41 -0.49
N GLY A 60 -4.88 -3.23 0.41
CA GLY A 60 -3.47 -3.24 0.80
C GLY A 60 -2.55 -3.62 -0.34
N ARG A 61 -2.92 -4.54 -1.23
CA ARG A 61 -2.19 -4.75 -2.50
C ARG A 61 -2.23 -3.54 -3.45
N SER A 62 -3.13 -2.58 -3.22
CA SER A 62 -3.14 -1.30 -3.91
C SER A 62 -2.45 -0.18 -3.11
N ASN A 63 -2.21 -0.37 -1.82
CA ASN A 63 -1.61 0.61 -0.90
C ASN A 63 -0.22 0.18 -0.33
N ASP A 64 0.28 -1.00 -0.69
CA ASP A 64 1.68 -1.46 -0.46
C ASP A 64 2.69 -0.61 -1.26
N LEU A 65 2.20 0.38 -2.01
CA LEU A 65 3.01 1.37 -2.72
C LEU A 65 3.38 2.60 -1.88
N ILE A 66 2.87 2.73 -0.63
CA ILE A 66 3.20 3.90 0.23
C ILE A 66 3.70 3.50 1.62
N SER A 67 4.50 2.43 1.70
CA SER A 67 5.44 2.26 2.80
C SER A 67 6.60 1.34 2.40
N GLY A 68 7.18 1.58 1.20
CA GLY A 68 8.48 1.02 0.90
C GLY A 68 9.45 1.57 1.93
N SER A 69 9.91 0.71 2.85
CA SER A 69 10.93 1.10 3.82
C SER A 69 12.14 1.66 3.05
N GLU A 70 12.91 2.57 3.63
CA GLU A 70 14.14 3.11 3.00
C GLU A 70 15.05 2.00 2.44
N ALA A 71 15.02 0.82 3.08
CA ALA A 71 15.63 -0.42 2.64
C ALA A 71 15.10 -0.95 1.28
N GLU A 72 13.80 -0.95 1.03
CA GLU A 72 13.20 -1.38 -0.24
C GLU A 72 13.49 -0.38 -1.36
N ARG A 73 13.44 0.92 -1.06
CA ARG A 73 13.85 1.96 -2.01
C ARG A 73 15.31 1.77 -2.41
N THR A 74 16.18 1.50 -1.45
CA THR A 74 17.61 1.20 -1.70
C THR A 74 17.79 -0.07 -2.53
N ALA A 75 17.03 -1.13 -2.25
CA ALA A 75 17.07 -2.36 -3.05
C ALA A 75 16.61 -2.13 -4.50
N LYS A 76 15.54 -1.34 -4.69
CA LYS A 76 15.03 -1.00 -6.02
C LYS A 76 15.95 -0.06 -6.78
N ILE A 77 16.66 0.83 -6.10
CA ILE A 77 17.72 1.64 -6.70
C ILE A 77 18.87 0.74 -7.19
N LYS A 78 19.35 -0.20 -6.37
CA LYS A 78 20.40 -1.15 -6.80
C LYS A 78 19.97 -2.02 -7.98
N GLU A 79 18.70 -2.47 -7.97
CA GLU A 79 18.10 -3.20 -9.09
C GLU A 79 18.13 -2.35 -10.36
N LEU A 80 17.69 -1.09 -10.29
CA LEU A 80 17.74 -0.14 -11.41
C LEU A 80 19.18 0.18 -11.87
N GLU A 81 20.14 0.27 -10.96
CA GLU A 81 21.55 0.51 -11.28
C GLU A 81 22.16 -0.65 -12.07
N SER A 82 21.88 -1.89 -11.65
CA SER A 82 22.37 -3.11 -12.31
C SER A 82 21.58 -3.46 -13.57
N LEU A 83 20.35 -2.98 -13.70
CA LEU A 83 19.50 -3.25 -14.85
C LEU A 83 20.00 -2.49 -16.09
N GLU A 84 20.25 -3.24 -17.16
CA GLU A 84 20.47 -2.66 -18.48
C GLU A 84 19.14 -2.16 -19.05
N LEU A 85 19.02 -0.85 -19.29
CA LEU A 85 17.82 -0.21 -19.81
C LEU A 85 17.67 -0.47 -21.32
N SER A 86 17.28 -1.69 -21.67
CA SER A 86 17.04 -2.14 -23.05
C SER A 86 15.63 -2.70 -23.18
N SER A 87 15.11 -2.74 -24.41
CA SER A 87 13.77 -3.26 -24.71
C SER A 87 13.58 -4.73 -24.28
N ALA A 88 14.67 -5.50 -24.23
CA ALA A 88 14.68 -6.88 -23.72
C ALA A 88 14.26 -6.96 -22.23
N ASN A 89 14.55 -5.92 -21.45
CA ASN A 89 14.27 -5.84 -20.03
C ASN A 89 12.98 -5.07 -19.71
N TYR A 90 12.07 -4.91 -20.68
CA TYR A 90 10.80 -4.19 -20.52
C TYR A 90 10.00 -4.62 -19.28
N ASN A 91 9.90 -5.95 -19.08
CA ASN A 91 9.15 -6.52 -17.97
C ASN A 91 9.75 -6.18 -16.60
N LEU A 92 11.04 -5.86 -16.55
CA LEU A 92 11.75 -5.43 -15.34
C LEU A 92 11.67 -3.91 -15.16
N MET A 93 11.67 -3.15 -16.25
CA MET A 93 11.55 -1.68 -16.23
C MET A 93 10.15 -1.20 -15.81
N LYS A 94 9.09 -1.85 -16.30
CA LYS A 94 7.71 -1.47 -16.01
C LYS A 94 7.36 -1.43 -14.51
N PRO A 95 7.70 -2.43 -13.68
CA PRO A 95 7.45 -2.34 -12.25
C PRO A 95 8.32 -1.28 -11.56
N LEU A 96 9.54 -1.00 -12.03
CA LEU A 96 10.39 0.05 -11.48
C LEU A 96 9.78 1.45 -11.69
N VAL A 97 9.29 1.74 -12.90
CA VAL A 97 8.59 3.00 -13.20
C VAL A 97 7.39 3.20 -12.29
N LYS A 98 6.60 2.15 -12.06
CA LYS A 98 5.47 2.19 -11.13
C LYS A 98 5.91 2.37 -9.68
N PHE A 99 6.96 1.66 -9.25
CA PHE A 99 7.47 1.72 -7.88
C PHE A 99 7.99 3.11 -7.53
N PHE A 100 8.73 3.74 -8.45
CA PHE A 100 9.25 5.09 -8.27
C PHE A 100 8.23 6.19 -8.60
N GLY A 101 7.03 5.84 -9.04
CA GLY A 101 6.00 6.81 -9.42
C GLY A 101 6.41 7.72 -10.57
N ILE A 102 7.23 7.22 -11.51
CA ILE A 102 7.72 8.01 -12.64
C ILE A 102 6.60 8.16 -13.68
N GLU A 103 6.22 9.41 -13.98
CA GLU A 103 5.21 9.71 -14.98
C GLU A 103 5.78 9.51 -16.39
N THR A 104 5.10 8.71 -17.20
CA THR A 104 5.50 8.45 -18.60
C THR A 104 4.35 8.76 -19.55
N ALA A 105 4.67 9.36 -20.71
CA ALA A 105 3.68 9.70 -21.72
C ALA A 105 2.96 8.46 -22.29
N ASP A 106 3.67 7.33 -22.37
CA ASP A 106 3.14 6.04 -22.78
C ASP A 106 3.92 4.89 -22.12
N GLN A 107 3.46 3.65 -22.35
CA GLN A 107 4.09 2.43 -21.81
C GLN A 107 4.98 1.72 -22.84
N LYS A 108 5.53 2.41 -23.84
CA LYS A 108 6.49 1.82 -24.78
C LYS A 108 7.86 1.68 -24.13
N ALA A 109 8.64 0.73 -24.62
CA ALA A 109 9.98 0.46 -24.09
C ALA A 109 10.88 1.71 -24.16
N GLU A 110 10.86 2.44 -25.26
CA GLU A 110 11.66 3.67 -25.45
C GLU A 110 11.33 4.74 -24.41
N THR A 111 10.04 4.95 -24.14
CA THR A 111 9.56 5.93 -23.15
C THR A 111 9.95 5.53 -21.72
N LEU A 112 9.84 4.24 -21.37
CA LEU A 112 10.28 3.74 -20.06
C LEU A 112 11.80 3.84 -19.89
N ILE A 113 12.57 3.55 -20.94
CA ILE A 113 14.04 3.65 -20.93
C ILE A 113 14.45 5.11 -20.69
N ALA A 114 13.87 6.05 -21.44
CA ALA A 114 14.17 7.48 -21.28
C ALA A 114 13.86 7.96 -19.85
N ALA A 115 12.67 7.62 -19.34
CA ALA A 115 12.23 8.03 -18.02
C ALA A 115 13.09 7.44 -16.88
N LEU A 116 13.44 6.15 -16.98
CA LEU A 116 14.35 5.52 -16.01
C LEU A 116 15.78 6.04 -16.10
N THR A 117 16.25 6.42 -17.30
CA THR A 117 17.59 7.01 -17.49
C THR A 117 17.68 8.39 -16.83
N GLU A 118 16.65 9.21 -17.04
CA GLU A 118 16.55 10.51 -16.37
C GLU A 118 16.49 10.35 -14.85
N PHE A 119 15.67 9.39 -14.37
CA PHE A 119 15.60 9.09 -12.95
C PHE A 119 16.96 8.63 -12.38
N LYS A 120 17.70 7.76 -13.07
CA LYS A 120 19.08 7.37 -12.67
C LYS A 120 20.01 8.57 -12.53
N THR A 121 19.88 9.56 -13.40
CA THR A 121 20.68 10.80 -13.35
C THR A 121 20.36 11.63 -12.11
N THR A 122 19.10 11.66 -11.66
CA THR A 122 18.72 12.36 -10.42
C THR A 122 19.22 11.66 -9.14
N LEU A 123 19.48 10.35 -9.20
CA LEU A 123 20.02 9.58 -8.08
C LEU A 123 21.53 9.77 -7.91
N ASN A 124 22.27 9.93 -9.01
CA ASN A 124 23.72 10.13 -9.05
C ASN A 124 24.05 11.44 -9.81
N PRO A 125 23.84 12.63 -9.20
CA PRO A 125 24.08 13.92 -9.82
C PRO A 125 25.55 14.22 -10.11
#